data_AF-A0A4Q0A3U4-F1
#
_entry.id   AF-A0A4Q0A3U4-F1
#
_cell.length_a   1.000
_cell.length_b   1.000
_cell.length_c   1.000
_cell.angle_alpha   90.00
_cell.angle_beta   90.00
_cell.angle_gamma   90.00
#
_symmetry.space_group_name_H-M   'P 1'
#
loop_
_entity.id
_entity.type
_entity.pdbx_description
1 polymer ?
#
loop_
_entity_poly.entity_id
_entity_poly.type
_entity_poly.pdbx_seq_one_letter_code
_entity_poly.pdbx_strand_id
1 'polypeptide(L)'
;MALDDTKNISAEQRELDEFMQQQEGLSQLQGTVRHLTGFCWNQCINSPSTPLDRTERACLQNCVNRFYDSMNIVVQHLSGSQ
;
A
#
# COMPACT_ATOMS: atom_id res chain seq x y z
N MET A 1 43.17 16.95 12.05
CA MET A 1 42.06 16.06 12.45
C MET A 1 40.73 16.69 12.06
N ALA A 2 40.46 16.88 10.76
CA ALA A 2 39.23 17.52 10.26
C ALA A 2 38.72 16.87 8.95
N LEU A 3 39.16 15.65 8.66
CA LEU A 3 38.83 14.92 7.43
C LEU A 3 38.04 13.62 7.71
N ASP A 4 37.69 13.37 8.98
CA ASP A 4 37.02 12.13 9.41
C ASP A 4 35.50 12.34 9.60
N ASP A 5 35.10 13.50 10.16
CA ASP A 5 33.69 13.82 10.42
C ASP A 5 32.84 13.95 9.14
N THR A 6 33.40 14.48 8.05
CA THR A 6 32.67 14.67 6.78
C THR A 6 32.35 13.36 6.08
N LYS A 7 33.19 12.33 6.24
CA LYS A 7 32.94 10.99 5.70
C LYS A 7 31.83 10.29 6.48
N ASN A 8 31.83 10.46 7.81
CA ASN A 8 30.85 9.87 8.71
C ASN A 8 29.43 10.44 8.45
N ILE A 9 29.31 11.76 8.30
CA ILE A 9 28.03 12.42 7.96
C ILE A 9 27.46 11.91 6.63
N SER A 10 28.31 11.68 5.62
CA SER A 10 27.84 11.18 4.31
C SER A 10 27.38 9.72 4.32
N ALA A 11 27.92 8.91 5.22
CA ALA A 11 27.53 7.50 5.38
C ALA A 11 26.24 7.39 6.21
N GLU A 12 26.17 8.11 7.33
CA GLU A 12 24.97 8.19 8.18
C GLU A 12 23.77 8.79 7.43
N GLN A 13 23.98 9.83 6.62
CA GLN A 13 22.93 10.42 5.79
C GLN A 13 22.35 9.40 4.79
N ARG A 14 23.20 8.56 4.17
CA ARG A 14 22.74 7.52 3.23
C ARG A 14 21.94 6.43 3.94
N GLU A 15 22.39 5.99 5.12
CA GLU A 15 21.65 5.01 5.92
C GLU A 15 20.28 5.57 6.36
N LEU A 16 20.23 6.84 6.76
CA LEU A 16 18.98 7.52 7.08
C LEU A 16 18.05 7.64 5.85
N ASP A 17 18.58 7.99 4.69
CA ASP A 17 17.81 8.08 3.45
C ASP A 17 17.24 6.70 3.05
N GLU A 18 18.04 5.63 3.15
CA GLU A 18 17.60 4.26 2.91
C GLU A 18 16.51 3.83 3.89
N PHE A 19 16.68 4.15 5.18
CA PHE A 19 15.67 3.88 6.20
C PHE A 19 14.36 4.63 5.91
N MET A 20 14.45 5.93 5.56
CA MET A 20 13.27 6.74 5.23
C MET A 20 12.52 6.18 4.02
N GLN A 21 13.22 5.78 2.96
CA GLN A 21 12.60 5.17 1.78
C GLN A 21 11.85 3.87 2.13
N GLN A 22 12.42 3.03 2.99
CA GLN A 22 11.76 1.81 3.45
C GLN A 22 10.50 2.13 4.26
N GLN A 23 10.58 3.09 5.19
CA GLN A 23 9.43 3.50 6.00
C GLN A 23 8.33 4.15 5.15
N GLU A 24 8.70 4.92 4.14
CA GLU A 24 7.76 5.51 3.20
C GLU A 24 6.96 4.43 2.47
N GLY A 25 7.64 3.42 1.92
CA GLY A 25 6.98 2.29 1.25
C GLY A 25 6.00 1.55 2.17
N LEU A 26 6.37 1.33 3.44
CA LEU A 26 5.47 0.73 4.43
C LEU A 26 4.26 1.62 4.73
N SER A 27 4.47 2.93 4.87
CA SER A 27 3.39 3.89 5.12
C SER A 27 2.39 3.93 3.97
N GLN A 28 2.88 3.92 2.72
CA GLN A 28 2.05 3.86 1.52
C GLN A 28 1.21 2.57 1.50
N LEU A 29 1.83 1.40 1.75
CA LEU A 29 1.12 0.12 1.84
C LEU A 29 0.03 0.15 2.92
N GLN A 30 0.34 0.65 4.12
CA GLN A 30 -0.63 0.77 5.19
C GLN A 30 -1.81 1.69 4.82
N GLY A 31 -1.54 2.77 4.09
CA GLY A 31 -2.56 3.64 3.52
C GLY A 31 -3.52 2.88 2.61
N THR A 32 -2.97 2.11 1.66
CA THR A 32 -3.73 1.27 0.74
C THR A 32 -4.55 0.21 1.46
N VAL A 33 -3.98 -0.46 2.47
CA VAL A 33 -4.71 -1.45 3.28
C VAL A 33 -5.90 -0.80 3.98
N ARG A 34 -5.71 0.32 4.67
CA ARG A 34 -6.81 1.04 5.34
C ARG A 34 -7.90 1.46 4.36
N HIS A 35 -7.51 1.98 3.20
CA HIS A 35 -8.44 2.37 2.14
C HIS A 35 -9.28 1.18 1.67
N LEU A 36 -8.63 0.08 1.28
CA LEU A 36 -9.31 -1.12 0.80
C LEU A 36 -10.19 -1.75 1.89
N THR A 37 -9.74 -1.77 3.15
CA THR A 37 -10.56 -2.23 4.28
C THR A 37 -11.85 -1.43 4.37
N GLY A 38 -11.79 -0.09 4.39
CA GLY A 38 -12.99 0.74 4.49
C GLY A 38 -13.88 0.66 3.25
N PHE A 39 -13.27 0.69 2.05
CA PHE A 39 -14.00 0.61 0.79
C PHE A 39 -14.73 -0.73 0.66
N CYS A 40 -14.02 -1.86 0.80
CA CYS A 40 -14.62 -3.17 0.65
C CYS A 40 -15.56 -3.53 1.80
N TRP A 41 -15.35 -3.00 3.01
CA TRP A 41 -16.32 -3.11 4.09
C TRP A 41 -17.69 -2.55 3.68
N ASN A 42 -17.71 -1.31 3.18
CA ASN A 42 -18.95 -0.65 2.77
C ASN A 42 -19.67 -1.36 1.61
N GLN A 43 -18.93 -2.08 0.75
CA GLN A 43 -19.51 -2.81 -0.37
C GLN A 43 -20.01 -4.22 0.01
N CYS A 44 -19.33 -4.87 0.95
CA CYS A 44 -19.54 -6.30 1.20
C CYS A 44 -20.22 -6.62 2.53
N ILE A 45 -20.17 -5.73 3.52
CA ILE A 45 -20.64 -6.02 4.88
C ILE A 45 -21.90 -5.20 5.18
N ASN A 46 -23.06 -5.83 5.00
CA ASN A 46 -24.37 -5.24 5.33
C ASN A 46 -24.81 -5.54 6.76
N SER A 47 -24.49 -6.72 7.27
CA SER A 47 -24.83 -7.19 8.61
C SER A 47 -23.68 -8.05 9.10
N PRO A 48 -22.75 -7.49 9.90
CA PRO A 48 -21.48 -8.13 10.19
C PRO A 48 -21.70 -9.46 10.93
N SER A 49 -21.14 -10.54 10.39
CA SER A 49 -21.11 -11.84 11.05
C SER A 49 -19.72 -12.15 11.60
N THR A 50 -19.68 -12.88 12.73
CA THR A 50 -18.43 -13.32 13.37
C THR A 50 -18.47 -14.83 13.61
N PRO A 51 -17.68 -15.64 12.89
CA PRO A 51 -16.76 -15.25 11.80
C PRO A 51 -17.51 -14.83 10.54
N LEU A 52 -16.83 -14.09 9.65
CA LEU A 52 -17.37 -13.73 8.34
C LEU A 52 -17.98 -14.95 7.63
N ASP A 53 -19.16 -14.79 7.06
CA ASP A 53 -19.85 -15.87 6.39
C ASP A 53 -19.22 -16.14 5.00
N ARG A 54 -19.74 -17.15 4.29
CA ARG A 54 -19.22 -17.52 2.97
C ARG A 54 -19.40 -16.41 1.93
N THR A 55 -20.49 -15.66 2.01
CA THR A 55 -20.83 -14.57 1.09
C THR A 55 -19.95 -13.35 1.33
N GLU A 56 -19.78 -12.94 2.59
CA GLU A 56 -18.91 -11.83 2.98
C GLU A 56 -17.46 -12.08 2.56
N ARG A 57 -16.92 -13.28 2.84
CA ARG A 57 -15.55 -13.65 2.42
C ARG A 57 -15.37 -13.62 0.90
N ALA A 58 -16.32 -14.21 0.16
CA ALA A 58 -16.26 -14.21 -1.30
C ALA A 58 -16.36 -12.79 -1.87
N CYS A 59 -17.23 -11.95 -1.30
CA CYS A 59 -17.35 -10.56 -1.71
C CYS A 59 -16.04 -9.79 -1.46
N LEU A 60 -15.46 -9.88 -0.27
CA LEU A 60 -14.21 -9.17 0.06
C LEU A 60 -13.06 -9.55 -0.86
N GLN A 61 -12.90 -10.85 -1.16
CA GLN A 61 -11.88 -11.33 -2.11
C GLN A 61 -12.11 -10.74 -3.51
N ASN A 62 -13.36 -10.74 -3.98
CA ASN A 62 -13.70 -10.16 -5.28
C ASN A 62 -13.50 -8.65 -5.29
N CYS A 63 -13.88 -7.93 -4.23
CA CYS A 63 -13.75 -6.48 -4.12
C CYS A 63 -12.31 -6.03 -4.30
N VAL A 64 -11.37 -6.65 -3.56
CA VAL A 64 -9.95 -6.33 -3.67
C VAL A 64 -9.41 -6.67 -5.08
N ASN A 65 -9.77 -7.83 -5.63
CA ASN A 65 -9.35 -8.21 -6.99
C ASN A 65 -9.88 -7.24 -8.06
N ARG A 66 -11.15 -6.82 -7.97
CA ARG A 66 -11.76 -5.87 -8.90
C ARG A 66 -11.12 -4.48 -8.78
N PHE A 67 -10.74 -4.07 -7.58
CA PHE A 67 -10.01 -2.82 -7.36
C PHE A 67 -8.66 -2.83 -8.08
N TYR A 68 -7.86 -3.88 -7.91
CA TYR A 68 -6.57 -4.02 -8.59
C TYR A 68 -6.70 -4.07 -10.11
N ASP A 69 -7.67 -4.81 -10.64
CA ASP A 69 -7.93 -4.84 -12.09
C ASP A 69 -8.27 -3.45 -12.63
N SER A 70 -9.12 -2.70 -11.91
CA SER A 70 -9.49 -1.33 -12.28
C SER A 70 -8.28 -0.40 -12.21
N MET A 71 -7.45 -0.52 -11.18
CA MET A 71 -6.22 0.26 -11.03
C MET A 71 -5.25 -0.02 -12.18
N ASN A 72 -5.07 -1.28 -12.56
CA ASN A 72 -4.20 -1.66 -13.67
C ASN A 72 -4.65 -1.03 -14.99
N ILE A 73 -5.95 -1.00 -15.27
CA ILE A 73 -6.50 -0.33 -16.46
C ILE A 73 -6.17 1.16 -16.45
N VAL A 74 -6.36 1.83 -15.31
CA VAL A 74 -6.03 3.25 -15.16
C VAL A 74 -4.54 3.50 -15.41
N VAL A 75 -3.66 2.70 -14.80
CA VAL A 75 -2.21 2.83 -14.96
C VAL A 75 -1.81 2.62 -16.42
N GLN A 76 -2.31 1.58 -17.09
CA GLN A 76 -2.03 1.31 -18.51
C GLN A 76 -2.47 2.47 -19.42
N HIS A 77 -3.63 3.07 -19.12
CA HIS A 77 -4.11 4.22 -19.87
C HIS A 77 -3.22 5.45 -19.68
N LEU A 78 -2.77 5.71 -18.44
CA LEU A 78 -1.90 6.83 -18.11
C LEU A 78 -0.47 6.66 -18.62
N SER A 79 0.04 5.42 -18.70
CA SER A 79 1.38 5.14 -19.24
C SER A 79 1.46 5.19 -20.77
N GLY A 80 0.34 5.49 -21.45
CA GLY A 80 0.27 5.58 -22.91
C GLY A 80 0.57 4.26 -23.62
N SER A 81 0.46 3.13 -22.92
CA SER A 81 0.84 1.81 -23.43
C SER A 81 -0.34 1.09 -24.10
N GLN A 82 -0.94 1.74 -25.11
CA GLN A 82 -1.90 1.11 -26.03
C GLN A 82 -1.19 0.57 -27.27
#